data_AF-A0A1C5MNA8-F1
#
_entry.id   AF-A0A1C5MNA8-F1
#
_cell.length_a   1.000
_cell.length_b   1.000
_cell.length_c   1.000
_cell.angle_alpha   90.00
_cell.angle_beta   90.00
_cell.angle_gamma   90.00
#
_symmetry.space_group_name_H-M   'P 1'
#
loop_
_entity.id
_entity.type
_entity.pdbx_description
1 polymer ?
#
loop_
_entity_poly.entity_id
_entity_poly.type
_entity_poly.pdbx_seq_one_letter_code
_entity_poly.pdbx_strand_id
1 'polypeptide(L)'
;MGFLDSYKHLEKICGEIMKDERKVSAYIEEMQRIFDGPYYVKSWNDDLKQLKHYRWIRNQIVHEPTCTEAAMCVPEDTAWLDGFYTRIMEQTDPLALYYKAIKSRNAVEEKRNVESQKQTDTHCMEEHRRTKPTGIVLPGIILVIAMLFLAFVIVGIMGMM
;
A
#
# COMPACT_ATOMS: atom_id res chain seq x y z
N MET A 1 -7.32 36.21 -21.01
CA MET A 1 -6.03 35.97 -21.69
C MET A 1 -4.93 36.19 -20.65
N GLY A 2 -3.97 35.28 -20.58
CA GLY A 2 -3.07 35.07 -19.44
C GLY A 2 -2.59 33.61 -19.28
N PHE A 3 -2.86 32.74 -20.25
CA PHE A 3 -2.51 31.32 -20.21
C PHE A 3 -1.01 31.09 -20.02
N LEU A 4 -0.15 31.78 -20.77
CA LEU A 4 1.30 31.65 -20.69
C LEU A 4 1.84 32.09 -19.33
N ASP A 5 1.24 33.12 -18.73
CA ASP A 5 1.67 33.59 -17.42
C ASP A 5 1.25 32.61 -16.31
N SER A 6 0.01 32.10 -16.34
CA SER A 6 -0.41 30.99 -15.48
C SER A 6 0.44 29.73 -15.69
N TYR A 7 0.78 29.40 -16.94
CA TYR A 7 1.64 28.26 -17.26
C TYR A 7 3.05 28.45 -16.72
N LYS A 8 3.62 29.66 -16.77
CA LYS A 8 4.94 29.97 -16.15
C LYS A 8 4.90 29.79 -14.64
N HIS A 9 3.82 30.21 -13.97
CA HIS A 9 3.66 29.98 -12.54
C HIS A 9 3.61 28.48 -12.21
N LEU A 10 2.87 27.71 -13.01
CA LEU A 10 2.85 26.25 -12.89
C LEU A 10 4.23 25.62 -13.15
N GLU A 11 4.95 26.07 -14.18
CA GLU A 11 6.32 25.61 -14.46
C GLU A 11 7.28 25.87 -13.31
N LYS A 12 7.19 27.04 -12.70
CA LYS A 12 8.04 27.39 -11.55
C LYS A 12 7.83 26.42 -10.40
N ILE A 13 6.58 26.23 -9.96
CA ILE A 13 6.29 25.34 -8.83
C ILE A 13 6.59 23.88 -9.14
N CYS A 14 6.32 23.40 -10.37
CA CYS A 14 6.70 22.05 -10.77
C CYS A 14 8.21 21.85 -10.73
N GLY A 15 9.01 22.84 -11.16
CA GLY A 15 10.47 22.79 -11.05
C GLY A 15 10.95 22.69 -9.60
N GLU A 16 10.34 23.46 -8.70
CA GLU A 16 10.68 23.49 -7.28
C GLU A 16 10.35 22.16 -6.57
N ILE A 17 9.14 21.60 -6.79
CA ILE A 17 8.72 20.36 -6.12
C ILE A 17 9.41 19.12 -6.70
N MET A 18 9.66 19.09 -8.02
CA MET A 18 10.30 17.95 -8.67
C MET A 18 11.83 18.02 -8.57
N LYS A 19 12.39 19.20 -8.30
CA LYS A 19 13.84 19.49 -8.38
C LYS A 19 14.43 19.10 -9.73
N ASP A 20 13.67 19.35 -10.80
CA ASP A 20 14.00 18.97 -12.18
C ASP A 20 13.74 20.15 -13.12
N GLU A 21 14.73 20.47 -13.96
CA GLU A 21 14.68 21.58 -14.93
C GLU A 21 13.61 21.39 -16.02
N ARG A 22 13.15 20.16 -16.23
CA ARG A 22 12.07 19.82 -17.15
C ARG A 22 10.70 20.22 -16.59
N LYS A 23 10.61 20.59 -15.30
CA LYS A 23 9.45 21.23 -14.64
C LYS A 23 8.15 20.45 -14.85
N VAL A 24 7.17 21.03 -15.54
CA VAL A 24 5.88 20.37 -15.87
C VAL A 24 6.10 19.05 -16.61
N SER A 25 7.14 18.93 -17.44
CA SER A 25 7.43 17.66 -18.11
C SER A 25 7.87 16.58 -17.11
N ALA A 26 8.66 16.92 -16.10
CA ALA A 26 9.03 15.96 -15.05
C ALA A 26 7.80 15.53 -14.24
N TYR A 27 6.90 16.47 -13.92
CA TYR A 27 5.63 16.16 -13.25
C TYR A 27 4.76 15.21 -14.09
N ILE A 28 4.61 15.48 -15.39
CA ILE A 28 3.87 14.61 -16.33
C ILE A 28 4.50 13.22 -16.41
N GLU A 29 5.83 13.13 -16.53
CA GLU A 29 6.53 11.85 -16.59
C GLU A 29 6.35 11.03 -15.31
N GLU A 30 6.36 11.68 -14.15
CA GLU A 30 6.11 11.01 -12.89
C GLU A 30 4.68 10.45 -12.82
N MET A 31 3.68 11.21 -13.25
CA MET A 31 2.31 10.71 -13.40
C MET A 31 2.20 9.55 -14.40
N GLN A 32 3.05 9.51 -15.44
CA GLN A 32 3.07 8.40 -16.40
C GLN A 32 3.78 7.16 -15.86
N ARG A 33 4.77 7.33 -14.98
CA ARG A 33 5.53 6.25 -14.34
C ARG A 33 4.67 5.46 -13.36
N ILE A 34 3.74 6.13 -12.69
CA ILE A 34 2.82 5.53 -11.71
C ILE A 34 1.61 4.93 -12.44
N PHE A 35 1.65 3.62 -12.67
CA PHE A 35 0.64 2.90 -13.47
C PHE A 35 -0.72 2.74 -12.75
N ASP A 36 -0.71 2.64 -11.43
CA ASP A 36 -1.89 2.42 -10.59
C ASP A 36 -2.46 3.73 -10.03
N GLY A 37 -1.91 4.88 -10.40
CA GLY A 37 -2.41 6.20 -9.99
C GLY A 37 -3.93 6.39 -10.20
N PRO A 38 -4.50 5.99 -11.35
CA PRO A 38 -5.95 6.05 -11.58
C PRO A 38 -6.81 5.22 -10.63
N TYR A 39 -6.24 4.19 -9.99
CA TYR A 39 -6.96 3.39 -8.99
C TYR A 39 -7.19 4.18 -7.69
N TYR A 40 -6.28 5.10 -7.35
CA TYR A 40 -6.34 5.86 -6.10
C TYR A 40 -6.87 7.29 -6.27
N VAL A 41 -6.74 7.87 -7.46
CA VAL A 41 -7.10 9.27 -7.71
C VAL A 41 -8.02 9.36 -8.92
N LYS A 42 -9.29 9.73 -8.68
CA LYS A 42 -10.33 9.79 -9.72
C LYS A 42 -9.97 10.71 -10.89
N SER A 43 -9.38 11.88 -10.62
CA SER A 43 -9.03 12.86 -11.66
C SER A 43 -7.72 12.56 -12.39
N TRP A 44 -7.02 11.48 -12.07
CA TRP A 44 -5.64 11.23 -12.53
C TRP A 44 -5.49 11.33 -14.05
N ASN A 45 -6.35 10.62 -14.79
CA ASN A 45 -6.27 10.57 -16.25
C ASN A 45 -6.67 11.90 -16.90
N ASP A 46 -7.68 12.57 -16.34
CA ASP A 46 -8.14 13.85 -16.85
C ASP A 46 -7.08 14.94 -16.65
N ASP A 47 -6.48 14.97 -15.46
CA ASP A 47 -5.40 15.90 -15.13
C ASP A 47 -4.16 15.64 -15.99
N LEU A 48 -3.76 14.37 -16.17
CA LEU A 48 -2.65 14.00 -17.05
C LEU A 48 -2.90 14.40 -18.51
N LYS A 49 -4.12 14.17 -18.99
CA LYS A 49 -4.52 14.54 -20.36
C LYS A 49 -4.45 16.05 -20.54
N GLN A 50 -4.98 16.82 -19.58
CA GLN A 50 -4.99 18.27 -19.67
C GLN A 50 -3.59 18.87 -19.58
N LEU A 51 -2.73 18.37 -18.69
CA LEU A 51 -1.33 18.81 -18.60
C LEU A 51 -0.57 18.58 -19.91
N LYS A 52 -0.76 17.41 -20.55
CA LYS A 52 -0.17 17.13 -21.87
C LYS A 52 -0.68 18.09 -22.93
N HIS A 53 -1.98 18.36 -22.94
CA HIS A 53 -2.61 19.29 -23.87
C HIS A 53 -2.05 20.71 -23.70
N TYR A 54 -1.95 21.22 -22.47
CA TYR A 54 -1.42 22.56 -22.21
C TYR A 54 0.07 22.68 -22.46
N ARG A 55 0.86 21.63 -22.21
CA ARG A 55 2.26 21.59 -22.65
C ARG A 55 2.36 21.70 -24.18
N TRP A 56 1.49 21.02 -24.91
CA TRP A 56 1.43 21.13 -26.37
C TRP A 56 1.02 22.54 -26.82
N ILE A 57 -0.04 23.13 -26.24
CA ILE A 57 -0.45 24.52 -26.53
C ILE A 57 0.69 25.50 -26.28
N ARG A 58 1.36 25.41 -25.12
CA ARG A 58 2.52 26.27 -24.80
C ARG A 58 3.59 26.15 -25.87
N ASN A 59 3.90 24.93 -26.32
CA ASN A 59 4.89 24.72 -27.36
C ASN A 59 4.47 25.30 -28.70
N GLN A 60 3.18 25.19 -29.07
CA GLN A 60 2.66 25.82 -30.29
C GLN A 60 2.81 27.34 -30.24
N ILE A 61 2.36 27.98 -29.16
CA ILE A 61 2.43 29.45 -29.03
C ILE A 61 3.88 29.95 -29.04
N VAL A 62 4.82 29.20 -28.47
CA VAL A 62 6.24 29.60 -28.39
C VAL A 62 6.97 29.41 -29.73
N HIS A 63 6.62 28.41 -30.52
CA HIS A 63 7.40 28.03 -31.71
C HIS A 63 6.74 28.35 -33.04
N GLU A 64 5.41 28.43 -33.11
CA GLU A 64 4.66 28.65 -34.35
C GLU A 64 4.22 30.11 -34.48
N PRO A 65 4.67 30.86 -35.51
CA PRO A 65 4.39 32.30 -35.64
C PRO A 65 2.90 32.67 -35.76
N THR A 66 2.05 31.75 -36.20
CA THR A 66 0.61 31.96 -36.38
C THR A 66 -0.20 31.57 -35.13
N CYS A 67 0.40 30.86 -34.18
CA CYS A 67 -0.25 30.43 -32.96
C CYS A 67 -0.13 31.51 -31.89
N THR A 68 -1.23 32.20 -31.61
CA THR A 68 -1.30 33.17 -30.52
C THR A 68 -2.14 32.63 -29.37
N GLU A 69 -1.91 33.15 -28.17
CA GLU A 69 -2.73 32.83 -27.00
C GLU A 69 -4.22 33.11 -27.27
N ALA A 70 -4.51 34.18 -28.01
CA ALA A 70 -5.86 34.58 -28.41
C ALA A 70 -6.57 33.55 -29.30
N ALA A 71 -5.81 32.83 -30.13
CA ALA A 71 -6.36 31.86 -31.07
C ALA A 71 -6.44 30.44 -30.49
N MET A 72 -5.56 30.12 -29.53
CA MET A 72 -5.38 28.75 -29.04
C MET A 72 -6.03 28.48 -27.69
N CYS A 73 -6.31 29.53 -26.91
CA CYS A 73 -6.78 29.39 -25.53
C CYS A 73 -8.11 30.10 -25.31
N VAL A 74 -8.92 29.54 -24.42
CA VAL A 74 -10.13 30.16 -23.86
C VAL A 74 -9.88 30.54 -22.38
N PRO A 75 -10.69 31.45 -21.79
CA PRO A 75 -10.50 31.86 -20.39
C PRO A 75 -10.49 30.69 -19.38
N GLU A 76 -11.22 29.64 -19.67
CA GLU A 76 -11.30 28.42 -18.86
C GLU A 76 -9.95 27.69 -18.79
N ASP A 77 -9.10 27.81 -19.82
CA ASP A 77 -7.77 27.18 -19.83
C ASP A 77 -6.85 27.81 -18.78
N THR A 78 -6.86 29.14 -18.70
CA THR A 78 -6.16 29.90 -17.66
C THR A 78 -6.69 29.52 -16.28
N ALA A 79 -8.02 29.49 -16.10
CA ALA A 79 -8.64 29.11 -14.83
C ALA A 79 -8.28 27.68 -14.41
N TRP A 80 -8.15 26.74 -15.37
CA TRP A 80 -7.72 25.39 -15.09
C TRP A 80 -6.27 25.36 -14.58
N LEU A 81 -5.35 26.09 -15.23
CA LEU A 81 -3.95 26.17 -14.83
C LEU A 81 -3.79 26.76 -13.43
N ASP A 82 -4.49 27.86 -13.15
CA ASP A 82 -4.49 28.49 -11.83
C ASP A 82 -5.08 27.57 -10.77
N GLY A 83 -6.18 26.87 -11.11
CA GLY A 83 -6.76 25.86 -10.25
C GLY A 83 -5.80 24.70 -9.96
N PHE A 84 -5.09 24.21 -10.97
CA PHE A 84 -4.08 23.15 -10.81
C PHE A 84 -2.91 23.61 -9.93
N TYR A 85 -2.43 24.84 -10.14
CA TYR A 85 -1.42 25.47 -9.29
C TYR A 85 -1.87 25.50 -7.81
N THR A 86 -3.10 25.96 -7.53
CA THR A 86 -3.65 25.96 -6.18
C THR A 86 -3.72 24.55 -5.60
N ARG A 87 -4.11 23.54 -6.39
CA ARG A 87 -4.11 22.14 -5.92
C ARG A 87 -2.72 21.64 -5.53
N ILE A 88 -1.67 22.03 -6.23
CA ILE A 88 -0.29 21.70 -5.83
C ILE A 88 0.04 22.34 -4.48
N MET A 89 -0.27 23.63 -4.32
CA MET A 89 -0.03 24.37 -3.08
C MET A 89 -0.76 23.75 -1.88
N GLU A 90 -2.00 23.30 -2.09
CA GLU A 90 -2.83 22.66 -1.06
C GLU A 90 -2.54 21.16 -0.91
N GLN A 91 -1.62 20.60 -1.71
CA GLN A 91 -1.32 19.17 -1.77
C GLN A 91 -2.57 18.33 -2.05
N THR A 92 -3.47 18.85 -2.88
CA THR A 92 -4.66 18.19 -3.41
C THR A 92 -4.50 17.85 -4.90
N ASP A 93 -3.29 17.98 -5.45
CA ASP A 93 -2.92 17.54 -6.78
C ASP A 93 -2.82 16.00 -6.89
N PRO A 94 -2.83 15.43 -8.11
CA PRO A 94 -2.83 13.99 -8.31
C PRO A 94 -1.68 13.24 -7.61
N LEU A 95 -0.45 13.74 -7.71
CA LEU A 95 0.70 13.08 -7.09
C LEU A 95 0.58 13.12 -5.56
N ALA A 96 0.23 14.27 -4.99
CA ALA A 96 0.05 14.39 -3.54
C ALA A 96 -1.07 13.47 -3.01
N LEU A 97 -2.21 13.42 -3.71
CA LEU A 97 -3.32 12.54 -3.34
C LEU A 97 -2.92 11.07 -3.40
N TYR A 98 -2.20 10.66 -4.46
CA TYR A 98 -1.69 9.30 -4.59
C TYR A 98 -0.72 8.95 -3.45
N TYR A 99 0.27 9.80 -3.16
CA TYR A 99 1.22 9.52 -2.08
C TYR A 99 0.54 9.46 -0.70
N LYS A 100 -0.47 10.30 -0.46
CA LYS A 100 -1.29 10.24 0.76
C LYS A 100 -2.06 8.90 0.84
N ALA A 101 -2.65 8.45 -0.26
CA ALA A 101 -3.37 7.18 -0.32
C ALA A 101 -2.44 5.98 -0.04
N ILE A 102 -1.29 5.88 -0.70
CA ILE A 102 -0.32 4.80 -0.49
C ILE A 102 0.20 4.78 0.96
N LYS A 103 0.56 5.95 1.51
CA LYS A 103 1.00 6.04 2.91
C LYS A 103 -0.07 5.53 3.87
N SER A 104 -1.33 5.90 3.64
CA SER A 104 -2.46 5.45 4.48
C SER A 104 -2.67 3.94 4.41
N ARG A 105 -2.56 3.34 3.21
CA ARG A 105 -2.71 1.90 3.00
C ARG A 105 -1.62 1.13 3.73
N ASN A 106 -0.36 1.54 3.59
CA ASN A 106 0.77 0.88 4.22
C ASN A 106 0.67 0.94 5.76
N ALA A 107 0.20 2.06 6.32
CA ALA A 107 -0.03 2.18 7.75
C ALA A 107 -1.16 1.26 8.27
N VAL A 108 -2.17 0.96 7.43
CA VAL A 108 -3.23 0.01 7.76
C VAL A 108 -2.71 -1.44 7.68
N GLU A 109 -1.93 -1.76 6.66
CA GLU A 109 -1.31 -3.09 6.50
C GLU A 109 -0.35 -3.40 7.64
N GLU A 110 0.47 -2.44 8.06
CA GLU A 110 1.37 -2.61 9.21
C GLU A 110 0.61 -2.89 10.51
N LYS A 111 -0.48 -2.14 10.78
CA LYS A 111 -1.33 -2.38 11.95
C LYS A 111 -1.98 -3.77 11.91
N ARG A 112 -2.47 -4.20 10.76
CA ARG A 112 -3.06 -5.55 10.58
C ARG A 112 -2.03 -6.65 10.80
N ASN A 113 -0.81 -6.48 10.30
CA ASN A 113 0.25 -7.48 10.49
C ASN A 113 0.66 -7.57 11.96
N VAL A 114 0.77 -6.45 12.68
CA VAL A 114 1.06 -6.44 14.13
C VAL A 114 -0.06 -7.09 14.95
N GLU A 115 -1.33 -6.84 14.58
CA GLU A 115 -2.48 -7.44 15.26
C GLU A 115 -2.61 -8.94 14.96
N SER A 116 -2.39 -9.36 13.71
CA SER A 116 -2.38 -10.76 13.32
C SER A 116 -1.23 -11.52 13.98
N GLN A 117 -0.04 -10.93 14.10
CA GLN A 117 1.10 -11.55 14.77
C GLN A 117 0.87 -11.68 16.27
N LYS A 118 0.27 -10.67 16.93
CA LYS A 118 -0.18 -10.80 18.32
C LYS A 118 -1.20 -11.92 18.50
N GLN A 119 -2.17 -12.07 17.59
CA GLN A 119 -3.14 -13.16 17.63
C GLN A 119 -2.50 -14.54 17.47
N THR A 120 -1.55 -14.70 16.53
CA THR A 120 -0.82 -15.96 16.33
C THR A 120 0.07 -16.31 17.53
N ASP A 121 0.73 -15.31 18.14
CA ASP A 121 1.54 -15.53 19.36
C ASP A 121 0.67 -15.91 20.57
N THR A 122 -0.52 -15.31 20.75
CA THR A 122 -1.48 -15.78 21.78
C THR A 122 -2.04 -17.16 21.48
N HIS A 123 -2.28 -17.51 20.21
CA HIS A 123 -2.84 -18.83 19.85
C HIS A 123 -1.82 -19.97 20.04
N CYS A 124 -0.56 -19.74 19.66
CA CYS A 124 0.53 -20.69 19.92
C CYS A 124 0.84 -20.82 21.42
N MET A 125 0.67 -19.74 22.22
CA MET A 125 0.89 -19.80 23.67
C MET A 125 -0.32 -20.38 24.44
N GLU A 126 -1.54 -20.30 23.91
CA GLU A 126 -2.72 -20.95 24.49
C GLU A 126 -2.79 -22.46 24.21
N GLU A 127 -2.28 -22.95 23.07
CA GLU A 127 -2.22 -24.39 22.80
C GLU A 127 -1.20 -25.09 23.73
N HIS A 128 -0.13 -24.41 24.15
CA HIS A 128 0.82 -24.96 25.13
C HIS A 128 0.37 -24.83 26.59
N ARG A 129 -0.66 -24.02 26.91
CA ARG A 129 -1.17 -23.82 28.28
C ARG A 129 -2.45 -24.61 28.59
N ARG A 130 -2.97 -25.38 27.62
CA ARG A 130 -4.15 -26.24 27.76
C ARG A 130 -3.82 -27.73 27.92
N THR A 131 -2.61 -28.11 28.31
CA THR A 131 -2.36 -29.43 28.89
C THR A 131 -2.58 -29.39 30.39
N LYS A 132 -3.80 -29.74 30.81
CA LYS A 132 -4.08 -30.07 32.22
C LYS A 132 -3.17 -31.26 32.61
N PRO A 133 -2.41 -31.21 33.72
CA PRO A 133 -1.82 -32.41 34.27
C PRO A 133 -2.90 -33.12 35.08
N THR A 134 -3.51 -34.17 34.55
CA THR A 134 -4.36 -35.04 35.38
C THR A 134 -4.50 -36.44 34.78
N GLY A 135 -3.93 -37.42 35.49
CA GLY A 135 -4.33 -38.82 35.37
C GLY A 135 -3.23 -39.83 35.08
N ILE A 136 -2.27 -40.01 35.98
CA ILE A 136 -1.56 -41.30 36.08
C ILE A 136 -2.59 -42.32 36.60
N VAL A 137 -3.08 -43.19 35.73
CA VAL A 137 -3.84 -44.38 36.14
C VAL A 137 -3.17 -45.57 35.50
N LEU A 138 -2.14 -46.13 36.14
CA LEU A 138 -1.70 -47.48 35.79
C LEU A 138 -0.97 -48.26 36.94
N PRO A 139 -1.41 -48.24 38.21
CA PRO A 139 -0.92 -49.23 39.17
C PRO A 139 -1.60 -50.60 39.02
N GLY A 140 -2.73 -50.70 38.31
CA GLY A 140 -3.50 -51.94 38.19
C GLY A 140 -2.88 -53.00 37.28
N ILE A 141 -2.26 -52.59 36.17
CA ILE A 141 -1.75 -53.55 35.17
C ILE A 141 -0.49 -54.27 35.67
N ILE A 142 0.38 -53.61 36.43
CA ILE A 142 1.59 -54.23 36.99
C ILE A 142 1.23 -55.27 38.06
N LEU A 143 0.22 -54.99 38.90
CA LEU A 143 -0.25 -55.96 39.91
C LEU A 143 -0.87 -57.21 39.26
N VAL A 144 -1.63 -57.04 38.17
CA VAL A 144 -2.21 -58.19 37.44
C VAL A 144 -1.12 -59.03 36.77
N ILE A 145 -0.11 -58.40 36.16
CA ILE A 145 1.02 -59.12 35.56
C ILE A 145 1.85 -59.86 36.61
N ALA A 146 2.10 -59.24 37.77
CA ALA A 146 2.82 -59.88 38.87
C ALA A 146 2.07 -61.09 39.46
N MET A 147 0.73 -60.98 39.60
CA MET A 147 -0.12 -62.08 40.05
C MET A 147 -0.12 -63.25 39.05
N LEU A 148 -0.18 -62.98 37.75
CA LEU A 148 -0.11 -64.00 36.71
C LEU A 148 1.26 -64.70 36.68
N PHE A 149 2.35 -63.96 36.86
CA PHE A 149 3.70 -64.54 36.96
C PHE A 149 3.85 -65.46 38.18
N LEU A 150 3.37 -65.03 39.36
CA LEU A 150 3.40 -65.85 40.57
C LEU A 150 2.59 -67.14 40.41
N ALA A 151 1.41 -67.06 39.79
CA ALA A 151 0.61 -68.25 39.50
C ALA A 151 1.34 -69.23 38.57
N PHE A 152 2.00 -68.75 37.52
CA PHE A 152 2.80 -69.59 36.62
C PHE A 152 3.97 -70.28 37.32
N VAL A 153 4.67 -69.58 38.22
CA VAL A 153 5.78 -70.14 38.99
C VAL A 153 5.29 -71.22 39.97
N ILE A 154 4.17 -70.99 40.66
CA ILE A 154 3.60 -71.99 41.59
C ILE A 154 3.14 -73.25 40.83
N VAL A 155 2.46 -73.09 39.69
CA VAL A 155 2.03 -74.23 38.86
C VAL A 155 3.22 -74.99 38.29
N GLY A 156 4.27 -74.30 37.85
CA GLY A 156 5.50 -74.93 37.35
C GLY A 156 6.25 -75.72 38.44
N ILE A 157 6.30 -75.20 39.67
CA ILE A 157 6.96 -75.88 40.80
C ILE A 157 6.13 -77.08 41.28
N MET A 158 4.79 -76.97 41.34
CA MET A 158 3.91 -78.10 41.68
C MET A 158 3.89 -79.20 40.60
N GLY A 159 4.14 -78.87 39.33
CA GLY A 159 4.25 -79.87 38.26
C GLY A 159 5.61 -80.57 38.18
N MET A 160 6.59 -80.15 38.98
CA MET A 160 7.94 -80.73 39.05
C MET A 160 8.22 -81.55 40.33
N MET A 161 7.28 -81.61 41.27
CA MET A 161 7.29 -82.55 42.41
C MET A 161 6.45 -83.79 42.09
#